data_AF-A0A956JE47-F1
#
_entry.id   AF-A0A956JE47-F1
#
_cell.length_a   1.000
_cell.length_b   1.000
_cell.length_c   1.000
_cell.angle_alpha   90.00
_cell.angle_beta   90.00
_cell.angle_gamma   90.00
#
_symmetry.space_group_name_H-M   'P 1'
#
loop_
_entity.id
_entity.type
_entity.pdbx_description
1 polymer ?
#
loop_
_entity_poly.entity_id
_entity_poly.type
_entity_poly.pdbx_seq_one_letter_code
_entity_poly.pdbx_strand_id
1 'polypeptide(L)'
;MVWSQWIRRRALVGIVGLWAATGAPTAHAAGPASAGQRITDKIGEADGARTDGRLAEAARLYGDAHALIQGSEEYRGTGVALDVVLQAARLYREAFKASARDYALCRESEALLDAFVADLRGRGQAVPSTVSDEQAWVAECLADAPAPAVPVVSEPVQTTPAEPTPDEPSTAPESTVVPPSPEPDDHPDPTDDTEPRGRALPIALVGGGGAAAVTGAVLLAVGLPLRARADDYRSEVLGSPEYLQRGPQDRAAIEAALGSYVDDERRRGVALMASGGAVLGLGVAAVIVGSIQLARARPGRRDRSARARLDPQLVLRPGRLSVGASLRF
;
A
#
# COMPACT_ATOMS: atom_id res chain seq x y z
N MET A 1 -3.77 -16.79 -19.83
CA MET A 1 -4.87 -16.05 -19.16
C MET A 1 -4.49 -15.36 -17.84
N VAL A 2 -3.37 -15.67 -17.16
CA VAL A 2 -3.01 -15.10 -15.83
C VAL A 2 -2.62 -13.60 -15.86
N TRP A 3 -2.17 -13.09 -17.01
CA TRP A 3 -1.63 -11.71 -17.13
C TRP A 3 -2.69 -10.60 -17.17
N SER A 4 -3.94 -10.90 -17.55
CA SER A 4 -5.02 -9.88 -17.62
C SER A 4 -5.71 -9.64 -16.27
N GLN A 5 -5.73 -10.63 -15.36
CA GLN A 5 -6.21 -10.44 -13.99
C GLN A 5 -5.24 -9.62 -13.12
N TRP A 6 -3.94 -9.68 -13.42
CA TRP A 6 -2.91 -8.88 -12.74
C TRP A 6 -3.07 -7.37 -12.97
N ILE A 7 -3.47 -6.96 -14.19
CA ILE A 7 -3.71 -5.56 -14.55
C ILE A 7 -5.05 -5.04 -14.00
N ARG A 8 -6.11 -5.87 -13.98
CA ARG A 8 -7.42 -5.52 -13.39
C ARG A 8 -7.31 -5.19 -11.90
N ARG A 9 -6.41 -5.85 -11.16
CA ARG A 9 -6.26 -5.69 -9.69
C ARG A 9 -5.53 -4.40 -9.26
N ARG A 10 -4.60 -3.87 -10.07
CA ARG A 10 -3.91 -2.59 -9.74
C ARG A 10 -4.79 -1.36 -9.98
N ALA A 11 -5.77 -1.45 -10.88
CA ALA A 11 -6.65 -0.32 -11.20
C ALA A 11 -7.65 0.00 -10.06
N LEU A 12 -8.12 -1.02 -9.31
CA LEU A 12 -9.08 -0.83 -8.22
C LEU A 12 -8.45 -0.21 -6.95
N VAL A 13 -7.21 -0.60 -6.61
CA VAL A 13 -6.48 0.00 -5.48
C VAL A 13 -6.14 1.48 -5.75
N GLY A 14 -5.86 1.83 -7.01
CA GLY A 14 -5.64 3.23 -7.43
C GLY A 14 -6.89 4.12 -7.35
N ILE A 15 -8.10 3.56 -7.51
CA ILE A 15 -9.36 4.32 -7.46
C ILE A 15 -9.76 4.65 -6.01
N VAL A 16 -9.52 3.74 -5.07
CA VAL A 16 -9.81 3.98 -3.64
C VAL A 16 -8.85 5.01 -3.04
N GLY A 17 -7.55 4.95 -3.39
CA GLY A 17 -6.57 5.96 -2.98
C GLY A 17 -6.82 7.36 -3.57
N LEU A 18 -7.48 7.44 -4.74
CA LEU A 18 -7.72 8.72 -5.41
C LEU A 18 -8.88 9.53 -4.81
N TRP A 19 -9.89 8.87 -4.23
CA TRP A 19 -11.00 9.58 -3.57
C TRP A 19 -10.59 10.21 -2.23
N ALA A 20 -9.55 9.68 -1.56
CA ALA A 20 -9.02 10.25 -0.33
C ALA A 20 -8.11 11.48 -0.56
N ALA A 21 -7.50 11.60 -1.74
CA ALA A 21 -6.46 12.60 -2.02
C ALA A 21 -6.96 13.94 -2.58
N THR A 22 -8.23 14.06 -2.99
CA THR A 22 -8.79 15.30 -3.58
C THR A 22 -9.40 16.27 -2.56
N GLY A 23 -9.34 15.96 -1.26
CA GLY A 23 -9.65 16.92 -0.21
C GLY A 23 -8.51 17.94 -0.06
N ALA A 24 -8.74 19.19 -0.47
CA ALA A 24 -7.83 20.29 -0.19
C ALA A 24 -7.53 20.37 1.32
N PRO A 25 -6.31 20.76 1.74
CA PRO A 25 -5.99 20.92 3.16
C PRO A 25 -6.68 22.18 3.69
N THR A 26 -7.97 22.10 4.00
CA THR A 26 -8.55 22.96 5.02
C THR A 26 -8.04 22.44 6.35
N ALA A 27 -7.36 23.30 7.11
CA ALA A 27 -6.98 23.03 8.49
C ALA A 27 -8.27 22.91 9.33
N HIS A 28 -8.94 21.77 9.22
CA HIS A 28 -9.94 21.32 10.16
C HIS A 28 -9.19 20.57 11.24
N ALA A 29 -9.50 20.89 12.50
CA ALA A 29 -8.94 20.24 13.67
C ALA A 29 -8.86 18.72 13.42
N ALA A 30 -7.69 18.13 13.67
CA ALA A 30 -7.39 16.73 13.39
C ALA A 30 -8.33 15.82 14.20
N GLY A 31 -9.51 15.56 13.65
CA GLY A 31 -10.39 14.51 14.12
C GLY A 31 -9.70 13.16 13.90
N PRO A 32 -10.15 12.10 14.60
CA PRO A 32 -9.64 10.76 14.37
C PRO A 32 -9.76 10.41 12.87
N ALA A 33 -8.71 9.81 12.31
CA ALA A 33 -8.67 9.42 10.91
C ALA A 33 -9.92 8.59 10.55
N SER A 34 -10.52 8.90 9.41
CA SER A 34 -11.72 8.19 8.93
C SER A 34 -11.42 6.70 8.74
N ALA A 35 -12.46 5.85 8.80
CA ALA A 35 -12.30 4.41 8.59
C ALA A 35 -11.64 4.12 7.23
N GLY A 36 -12.07 4.81 6.16
CA GLY A 36 -11.48 4.70 4.84
C GLY A 36 -9.99 5.07 4.80
N GLN A 37 -9.59 6.13 5.52
CA GLN A 37 -8.19 6.53 5.60
C GLN A 37 -7.35 5.47 6.31
N ARG A 38 -7.81 4.95 7.46
CA ARG A 38 -7.09 3.87 8.18
C ARG A 38 -6.94 2.60 7.36
N ILE A 39 -7.98 2.22 6.60
CA ILE A 39 -7.92 1.07 5.68
C ILE A 39 -6.89 1.34 4.57
N THR A 40 -6.90 2.53 3.99
CA THR A 40 -5.97 2.92 2.92
C THR A 40 -4.53 2.97 3.41
N ASP A 41 -4.28 3.56 4.58
CA ASP A 41 -2.96 3.62 5.21
C ASP A 41 -2.42 2.21 5.47
N LYS A 42 -3.26 1.32 6.01
CA LYS A 42 -2.87 -0.07 6.29
C LYS A 42 -2.57 -0.88 5.02
N ILE A 43 -3.34 -0.66 3.95
CA ILE A 43 -3.05 -1.24 2.62
C ILE A 43 -1.73 -0.69 2.07
N GLY A 44 -1.48 0.62 2.23
CA GLY A 44 -0.23 1.26 1.83
C GLY A 44 0.99 0.71 2.57
N GLU A 45 0.87 0.50 3.88
CA GLU A 45 1.89 -0.17 4.71
C GLU A 45 2.15 -1.60 4.21
N ALA A 46 1.09 -2.37 3.92
CA ALA A 46 1.21 -3.73 3.39
C ALA A 46 1.93 -3.76 2.03
N ASP A 47 1.60 -2.83 1.15
CA ASP A 47 2.26 -2.66 -0.16
C ASP A 47 3.74 -2.26 -0.02
N GLY A 48 4.06 -1.41 0.95
CA GLY A 48 5.44 -1.06 1.32
C GLY A 48 6.23 -2.29 1.77
N ALA A 49 5.72 -3.02 2.76
CA ALA A 49 6.34 -4.24 3.27
C ALA A 49 6.55 -5.30 2.17
N ARG A 50 5.57 -5.46 1.26
CA ARG A 50 5.70 -6.34 0.10
C ARG A 50 6.84 -5.92 -0.82
N THR A 51 6.94 -4.61 -1.11
CA THR A 51 7.99 -4.06 -1.98
C THR A 51 9.38 -4.26 -1.38
N ASP A 52 9.49 -4.22 -0.05
CA ASP A 52 10.72 -4.52 0.68
C ASP A 52 11.04 -6.03 0.77
N GLY A 53 10.22 -6.90 0.19
CA GLY A 53 10.38 -8.37 0.25
C GLY A 53 9.95 -8.99 1.59
N ARG A 54 9.33 -8.24 2.49
CA ARG A 54 8.83 -8.70 3.79
C ARG A 54 7.44 -9.33 3.65
N LEU A 55 7.36 -10.46 2.93
CA LEU A 55 6.10 -11.06 2.48
C LEU A 55 5.14 -11.45 3.61
N ALA A 56 5.65 -12.08 4.68
CA ALA A 56 4.81 -12.48 5.82
C ALA A 56 4.22 -11.27 6.55
N GLU A 57 5.01 -10.19 6.70
CA GLU A 57 4.56 -8.95 7.30
C GLU A 57 3.50 -8.26 6.42
N ALA A 58 3.73 -8.21 5.11
CA ALA A 58 2.74 -7.70 4.16
C ALA A 58 1.42 -8.46 4.24
N ALA A 59 1.46 -9.80 4.36
CA ALA A 59 0.27 -10.63 4.51
C ALA A 59 -0.51 -10.29 5.79
N ARG A 60 0.17 -10.12 6.92
CA ARG A 60 -0.43 -9.71 8.20
C ARG A 60 -1.05 -8.32 8.11
N LEU A 61 -0.36 -7.35 7.51
CA LEU A 61 -0.89 -5.99 7.32
C LEU A 61 -2.14 -5.98 6.43
N TYR A 62 -2.21 -6.81 5.39
CA TYR A 62 -3.47 -6.99 4.64
C TYR A 62 -4.56 -7.65 5.50
N GLY A 63 -4.21 -8.61 6.35
CA GLY A 63 -5.14 -9.18 7.35
C GLY A 63 -5.71 -8.11 8.29
N ASP A 64 -4.87 -7.20 8.79
CA ASP A 64 -5.28 -6.06 9.62
C ASP A 64 -6.20 -5.11 8.86
N ALA A 65 -5.89 -4.83 7.58
CA ALA A 65 -6.76 -4.02 6.73
C ALA A 65 -8.14 -4.67 6.55
N HIS A 66 -8.20 -5.99 6.40
CA HIS A 66 -9.47 -6.72 6.35
C HIS A 66 -10.26 -6.60 7.66
N ALA A 67 -9.60 -6.72 8.82
CA ALA A 67 -10.26 -6.52 10.12
C ALA A 67 -10.86 -5.10 10.24
N LEU A 68 -10.16 -4.08 9.76
CA LEU A 68 -10.69 -2.71 9.68
C LEU A 68 -11.90 -2.59 8.75
N ILE A 69 -11.88 -3.27 7.59
CA ILE A 69 -13.02 -3.32 6.67
C ILE A 69 -14.23 -3.99 7.33
N GLN A 70 -14.04 -5.10 8.06
CA GLN A 70 -15.13 -5.77 8.77
C GLN A 70 -15.74 -4.90 9.88
N GLY A 71 -14.91 -4.10 10.56
CA GLY A 71 -15.34 -3.16 11.59
C GLY A 71 -16.09 -1.93 11.05
N SER A 72 -16.05 -1.68 9.74
CA SER A 72 -16.66 -0.50 9.12
C SER A 72 -17.93 -0.84 8.35
N GLU A 73 -19.09 -0.32 8.77
CA GLU A 73 -20.36 -0.55 8.06
C GLU A 73 -20.32 -0.08 6.60
N GLU A 74 -19.61 1.02 6.32
CA GLU A 74 -19.47 1.58 4.98
C GLU A 74 -18.76 0.65 3.98
N TYR A 75 -17.76 -0.10 4.45
CA TYR A 75 -16.93 -0.96 3.61
C TYR A 75 -17.30 -2.44 3.70
N ARG A 76 -18.15 -2.81 4.67
CA ARG A 76 -18.61 -4.18 4.88
C ARG A 76 -19.40 -4.65 3.65
N GLY A 77 -18.98 -5.78 3.09
CA GLY A 77 -19.62 -6.36 1.91
C GLY A 77 -19.29 -5.71 0.57
N THR A 78 -18.37 -4.75 0.56
CA THR A 78 -17.74 -4.30 -0.70
C THR A 78 -16.81 -5.39 -1.24
N GLY A 79 -16.56 -5.37 -2.56
CA GLY A 79 -15.60 -6.27 -3.20
C GLY A 79 -14.15 -6.09 -2.70
N VAL A 80 -13.85 -4.98 -2.01
CA VAL A 80 -12.53 -4.67 -1.48
C VAL A 80 -12.09 -5.70 -0.42
N ALA A 81 -13.02 -6.17 0.42
CA ALA A 81 -12.72 -7.19 1.44
C ALA A 81 -12.19 -8.48 0.80
N LEU A 82 -12.83 -8.94 -0.28
CA LEU A 82 -12.42 -10.13 -1.02
C LEU A 82 -11.01 -9.96 -1.60
N ASP A 83 -10.73 -8.82 -2.21
CA ASP A 83 -9.43 -8.55 -2.83
C ASP A 83 -8.30 -8.53 -1.78
N VAL A 84 -8.54 -7.89 -0.63
CA VAL A 84 -7.57 -7.81 0.48
C VAL A 84 -7.28 -9.20 1.07
N VAL A 85 -8.32 -9.99 1.34
CA VAL A 85 -8.17 -11.35 1.90
C VAL A 85 -7.42 -12.26 0.95
N LEU A 86 -7.79 -12.27 -0.34
CA LEU A 86 -7.09 -13.08 -1.34
C LEU A 86 -5.63 -12.63 -1.53
N GLN A 87 -5.35 -11.33 -1.43
CA GLN A 87 -3.99 -10.81 -1.50
C GLN A 87 -3.15 -11.26 -0.30
N ALA A 88 -3.71 -11.22 0.91
CA ALA A 88 -3.05 -11.73 2.12
C ALA A 88 -2.76 -13.24 2.02
N ALA A 89 -3.75 -14.06 1.66
CA ALA A 89 -3.60 -15.51 1.53
C ALA A 89 -2.47 -15.90 0.55
N ARG A 90 -2.38 -15.18 -0.58
CA ARG A 90 -1.31 -15.39 -1.57
C ARG A 90 0.06 -15.00 -1.05
N LEU A 91 0.14 -13.93 -0.26
CA LEU A 91 1.41 -13.52 0.34
C LEU A 91 1.86 -14.51 1.43
N TYR A 92 0.93 -15.10 2.20
CA TYR A 92 1.27 -16.22 3.08
C TYR A 92 1.80 -17.42 2.30
N ARG A 93 1.18 -17.76 1.16
CA ARG A 93 1.69 -18.82 0.26
C ARG A 93 3.09 -18.54 -0.25
N GLU A 94 3.36 -17.32 -0.69
CA GLU A 94 4.68 -16.91 -1.18
C GLU A 94 5.72 -16.91 -0.04
N ALA A 95 5.35 -16.39 1.13
CA ALA A 95 6.19 -16.39 2.32
C ALA A 95 6.53 -17.82 2.79
N PHE A 96 5.55 -18.73 2.81
CA PHE A 96 5.74 -20.14 3.15
C PHE A 96 6.78 -20.83 2.26
N LYS A 97 6.73 -20.56 0.95
CA LYS A 97 7.71 -21.08 -0.01
C LYS A 97 9.11 -20.52 0.25
N ALA A 98 9.22 -19.29 0.75
CA ALA A 98 10.47 -18.64 1.06
C ALA A 98 11.05 -19.00 2.45
N SER A 99 10.21 -19.35 3.44
CA SER A 99 10.57 -19.50 4.86
C SER A 99 10.93 -20.92 5.29
N ALA A 100 11.50 -21.74 4.40
CA ALA A 100 11.79 -23.16 4.67
C ALA A 100 10.55 -23.96 5.13
N ARG A 101 9.36 -23.61 4.63
CA ARG A 101 8.06 -24.22 4.95
C ARG A 101 7.61 -23.97 6.40
N ASP A 102 7.62 -22.73 6.85
CA ASP A 102 7.00 -22.37 8.13
C ASP A 102 5.47 -22.56 8.09
N TYR A 103 5.00 -23.69 8.60
CA TYR A 103 3.57 -24.04 8.63
C TYR A 103 2.71 -23.11 9.50
N ALA A 104 3.31 -22.24 10.34
CA ALA A 104 2.56 -21.20 11.04
C ALA A 104 1.87 -20.24 10.05
N LEU A 105 2.51 -19.95 8.92
CA LEU A 105 1.96 -19.08 7.87
C LEU A 105 0.71 -19.70 7.20
N CYS A 106 0.69 -21.04 7.05
CA CYS A 106 -0.49 -21.73 6.52
C CYS A 106 -1.66 -21.68 7.52
N ARG A 107 -1.40 -21.79 8.83
CA ARG A 107 -2.44 -21.61 9.86
C ARG A 107 -2.95 -20.17 9.94
N GLU A 108 -2.07 -19.17 9.82
CA GLU A 108 -2.48 -17.75 9.74
C GLU A 108 -3.37 -17.51 8.51
N SER A 109 -3.02 -18.08 7.36
CA SER A 109 -3.84 -18.02 6.14
C SER A 109 -5.19 -18.75 6.29
N GLU A 110 -5.21 -19.92 6.96
CA GLU A 110 -6.43 -20.67 7.26
C GLU A 110 -7.40 -19.83 8.08
N ALA A 111 -6.94 -19.29 9.21
CA ALA A 111 -7.76 -18.49 10.12
C ALA A 111 -8.36 -17.26 9.42
N LEU A 112 -7.58 -16.60 8.55
CA LEU A 112 -8.05 -15.46 7.77
C LEU A 112 -9.16 -15.85 6.77
N LEU A 113 -8.95 -16.93 6.01
CA LEU A 113 -9.92 -17.41 5.02
C LEU A 113 -11.20 -17.90 5.69
N ASP A 114 -11.10 -18.62 6.80
CA ASP A 114 -12.24 -19.11 7.55
C ASP A 114 -13.08 -17.99 8.16
N ALA A 115 -12.43 -16.96 8.71
CA ALA A 115 -13.11 -15.76 9.19
C ALA A 115 -13.88 -15.04 8.06
N PHE A 116 -13.28 -14.94 6.87
CA PHE A 116 -13.92 -14.35 5.70
C PHE A 116 -15.09 -15.19 5.17
N VAL A 117 -14.93 -16.52 5.10
CA VAL A 117 -16.01 -17.44 4.70
C VAL A 117 -17.17 -17.43 5.69
N ALA A 118 -16.89 -17.36 6.99
CA ALA A 118 -17.90 -17.23 8.03
C ALA A 118 -18.72 -15.94 7.85
N ASP A 119 -18.05 -14.81 7.57
CA ASP A 119 -18.70 -13.53 7.28
C ASP A 119 -19.58 -13.59 6.00
N LEU A 120 -19.07 -14.17 4.90
CA LEU A 120 -19.87 -14.36 3.68
C LEU A 120 -21.12 -15.20 3.94
N ARG A 121 -20.98 -16.33 4.64
CA ARG A 121 -22.10 -17.21 4.99
C ARG A 121 -23.11 -16.53 5.91
N GLY A 122 -22.62 -15.77 6.90
CA GLY A 122 -23.47 -14.96 7.78
C GLY A 122 -24.30 -13.92 7.03
N ARG A 123 -23.78 -13.43 5.89
CA ARG A 123 -24.47 -12.50 4.98
C ARG A 123 -25.28 -13.20 3.88
N GLY A 124 -25.37 -14.53 3.90
CA GLY A 124 -26.07 -15.32 2.87
C GLY A 124 -25.43 -15.26 1.49
N GLN A 125 -24.15 -14.87 1.41
CA GLN A 125 -23.40 -14.77 0.16
C GLN A 125 -22.72 -16.11 -0.17
N ALA A 126 -22.70 -16.46 -1.45
CA ALA A 126 -21.96 -17.62 -1.93
C ALA A 126 -20.45 -17.39 -1.76
N VAL A 127 -19.72 -18.44 -1.39
CA VAL A 127 -18.27 -18.41 -1.29
C VAL A 127 -17.69 -18.42 -2.71
N PRO A 128 -16.90 -17.40 -3.12
CA PRO A 128 -16.28 -17.37 -4.43
C PRO A 128 -15.31 -18.55 -4.61
N SER A 129 -15.27 -19.16 -5.80
CA SER A 129 -14.39 -20.30 -6.09
C SER A 129 -12.92 -19.98 -5.82
N THR A 130 -12.49 -18.73 -6.05
CA THR A 130 -11.13 -18.28 -5.75
C THR A 130 -10.77 -18.37 -4.27
N VAL A 131 -11.74 -18.26 -3.36
CA VAL A 131 -11.51 -18.46 -1.91
C VAL A 131 -11.37 -19.95 -1.63
N SER A 132 -12.22 -20.78 -2.24
CA SER A 132 -12.13 -22.23 -2.13
C SER A 132 -10.80 -22.78 -2.66
N ASP A 133 -10.27 -22.21 -3.75
CA ASP A 133 -8.96 -22.57 -4.31
C ASP A 133 -7.81 -22.27 -3.34
N GLU A 134 -7.88 -21.14 -2.62
CA GLU A 134 -6.90 -20.80 -1.58
C GLU A 134 -7.05 -21.71 -0.35
N GLN A 135 -8.28 -22.03 0.07
CA GLN A 135 -8.55 -22.98 1.17
C GLN A 135 -8.04 -24.39 0.83
N ALA A 136 -8.20 -24.86 -0.41
CA ALA A 136 -7.71 -26.15 -0.85
C ALA A 136 -6.18 -26.24 -0.75
N TRP A 137 -5.47 -25.17 -1.13
CA TRP A 137 -4.02 -25.10 -0.96
C TRP A 137 -3.60 -25.03 0.51
N VAL A 138 -4.32 -24.29 1.36
CA VAL A 138 -4.03 -24.25 2.80
C VAL A 138 -4.19 -25.64 3.41
N ALA A 139 -5.25 -26.37 3.04
CA ALA A 139 -5.48 -27.73 3.50
C ALA A 139 -4.36 -28.69 3.03
N GLU A 140 -3.91 -28.56 1.78
CA GLU A 140 -2.74 -29.31 1.26
C GLU A 140 -1.46 -28.97 2.05
N CYS A 141 -1.22 -27.69 2.31
CA CYS A 141 -0.08 -27.25 3.12
C CYS A 141 -0.11 -27.86 4.53
N LEU A 142 -1.26 -27.85 5.19
CA LEU A 142 -1.39 -28.36 6.56
C LEU A 142 -1.40 -29.89 6.64
N ALA A 143 -1.79 -30.60 5.57
CA ALA A 143 -1.66 -32.05 5.48
C ALA A 143 -0.19 -32.51 5.50
N ASP A 144 0.71 -31.70 4.95
CA ASP A 144 2.17 -31.93 4.98
C ASP A 144 2.82 -31.45 6.29
N ALA A 145 2.07 -30.82 7.20
CA ALA A 145 2.64 -30.29 8.44
C ALA A 145 3.12 -31.44 9.34
N PRO A 146 4.33 -31.34 9.93
CA PRO A 146 4.74 -32.32 10.93
C PRO A 146 3.73 -32.29 12.07
N ALA A 147 3.36 -33.47 12.56
CA ALA A 147 2.48 -33.59 13.72
C ALA A 147 2.99 -32.64 14.81
N PRO A 148 2.12 -31.83 15.44
CA PRO A 148 2.54 -30.92 16.49
C PRO A 148 3.33 -31.75 17.49
N ALA A 149 4.57 -31.32 17.77
CA ALA A 149 5.41 -32.02 18.73
C ALA A 149 4.59 -32.11 20.01
N VAL A 150 4.12 -33.32 20.34
CA VAL A 150 3.43 -33.56 21.59
C VAL A 150 4.42 -33.09 22.64
N PRO A 151 4.08 -32.09 23.47
CA PRO A 151 5.00 -31.65 24.50
C PRO A 151 5.34 -32.91 25.28
N VAL A 152 6.61 -33.32 25.21
CA VAL A 152 7.12 -34.39 26.05
C VAL A 152 6.93 -33.83 27.44
N VAL A 153 5.82 -34.24 28.08
CA VAL A 153 5.59 -34.00 29.49
C VAL A 153 6.79 -34.64 30.13
N SER A 154 7.79 -33.82 30.44
CA SER A 154 8.92 -34.26 31.23
C SER A 154 8.29 -34.84 32.47
N GLU A 155 8.56 -36.13 32.72
CA GLU A 155 8.06 -36.81 33.91
C GLU A 155 8.22 -35.87 35.09
N PRO A 156 7.20 -35.75 35.97
CA PRO A 156 7.24 -34.82 37.08
C PRO A 156 8.56 -35.04 37.80
N VAL A 157 9.42 -34.02 37.76
CA VAL A 157 10.63 -33.97 38.58
C VAL A 157 10.11 -34.19 40.00
N GLN A 158 10.37 -35.37 40.56
CA GLN A 158 10.07 -35.65 41.96
C GLN A 158 10.88 -34.63 42.75
N THR A 159 10.23 -33.55 43.15
CA THR A 159 10.76 -32.64 44.14
C THR A 159 10.88 -33.46 45.42
N THR A 160 12.12 -33.82 45.75
CA THR A 160 12.47 -34.27 47.08
C THR A 160 11.90 -33.25 48.07
N PRO A 161 11.12 -33.65 49.10
CA PRO A 161 10.55 -32.72 50.05
C PRO A 161 11.66 -31.91 50.72
N ALA A 162 11.68 -30.60 50.43
CA ALA A 162 12.47 -29.66 51.20
C ALA A 162 11.85 -29.57 52.60
N GLU A 163 12.72 -29.69 53.60
CA GLU A 163 12.45 -29.56 55.03
C GLU A 163 11.74 -28.21 55.32
N PRO A 164 10.72 -28.16 56.18
CA PRO A 164 9.98 -26.94 56.47
C PRO A 164 10.82 -25.95 57.28
N THR A 165 11.19 -24.82 56.68
CA THR A 165 11.75 -23.67 57.38
C THR A 165 10.64 -22.99 58.21
N PRO A 166 10.89 -22.63 59.49
CA PRO A 166 9.87 -22.03 60.37
C PRO A 166 9.43 -20.63 59.95
N ASP A 167 8.18 -20.32 60.32
CA ASP A 167 7.44 -19.08 60.13
C ASP A 167 8.25 -17.79 60.27
N GLU A 168 8.21 -16.95 59.22
CA GLU A 168 8.55 -15.52 59.32
C GLU A 168 7.24 -14.71 59.34
N PRO A 169 7.02 -13.83 60.35
CA PRO A 169 5.75 -13.14 60.52
C PRO A 169 5.51 -12.07 59.44
N SER A 170 4.29 -12.11 58.92
CA SER A 170 3.67 -11.11 58.06
C SER A 170 3.69 -9.71 58.70
N THR A 171 4.45 -8.79 58.10
CA THR A 171 4.38 -7.35 58.40
C THR A 171 3.51 -6.67 57.35
N ALA A 172 2.46 -5.99 57.82
CA ALA A 172 1.53 -5.20 57.03
C ALA A 172 2.24 -4.06 56.28
N PRO A 173 1.73 -3.62 55.11
CA PRO A 173 2.26 -2.45 54.43
C PRO A 173 1.83 -1.18 55.17
N GLU A 174 2.82 -0.49 55.74
CA GLU A 174 2.69 0.85 56.29
C GLU A 174 2.55 1.87 55.14
N SER A 175 1.43 2.58 55.15
CA SER A 175 1.10 3.66 54.23
C SER A 175 2.08 4.81 54.40
N THR A 176 3.07 4.92 53.51
CA THR A 176 3.95 6.08 53.47
C THR A 176 3.36 7.12 52.52
N VAL A 177 2.77 8.15 53.12
CA VAL A 177 2.39 9.39 52.46
C VAL A 177 3.67 10.13 52.05
N VAL A 178 3.94 10.13 50.75
CA VAL A 178 5.03 10.91 50.14
C VAL A 178 4.57 12.37 49.99
N PRO A 179 5.30 13.37 50.52
CA PRO A 179 5.01 14.78 50.25
C PRO A 179 5.31 15.14 48.79
N PRO A 180 4.58 16.09 48.18
CA PRO A 180 4.82 16.51 46.81
C PRO A 180 6.21 17.15 46.69
N SER A 181 7.02 16.60 45.78
CA SER A 181 8.26 17.21 45.32
C SER A 181 7.93 18.54 44.64
N PRO A 182 8.66 19.64 44.92
CA PRO A 182 8.50 20.88 44.18
C PRO A 182 8.86 20.64 42.70
N GLU A 183 7.95 21.09 41.83
CA GLU A 183 8.16 21.18 40.38
C GLU A 183 9.43 21.97 40.09
N PRO A 184 10.31 21.49 39.18
CA PRO A 184 11.21 22.39 38.49
C PRO A 184 10.38 23.25 37.55
N ASP A 185 10.38 24.56 37.78
CA ASP A 185 10.07 25.58 36.78
C ASP A 185 11.11 25.48 35.63
N ASP A 186 10.98 24.44 34.80
CA ASP A 186 11.56 24.43 33.46
C ASP A 186 10.59 25.20 32.57
N HIS A 187 10.72 26.54 32.61
CA HIS A 187 10.33 27.34 31.47
C HIS A 187 11.08 26.80 30.26
N PRO A 188 10.41 26.25 29.23
CA PRO A 188 11.07 26.05 27.97
C PRO A 188 11.44 27.44 27.46
N ASP A 189 12.74 27.73 27.47
CA ASP A 189 13.33 28.76 26.63
C ASP A 189 12.73 28.53 25.23
N PRO A 190 12.02 29.50 24.62
CA PRO A 190 11.53 29.31 23.27
C PRO A 190 12.76 29.22 22.38
N THR A 191 13.22 27.99 22.15
CA THR A 191 14.14 27.69 21.07
C THR A 191 13.48 28.24 19.84
N ASP A 192 14.12 29.27 19.32
CA ASP A 192 13.78 30.02 18.13
C ASP A 192 13.95 29.06 16.94
N ASP A 193 13.07 28.06 16.83
CA ASP A 193 12.93 27.13 15.73
C ASP A 193 12.28 27.87 14.56
N THR A 194 12.97 28.92 14.12
CA THR A 194 12.83 29.49 12.78
C THR A 194 13.51 28.55 11.78
N GLU A 195 13.11 27.27 11.78
CA GLU A 195 13.34 26.42 10.64
C GLU A 195 12.71 27.10 9.41
N PRO A 196 13.40 27.14 8.26
CA PRO A 196 12.95 27.87 7.10
C PRO A 196 11.78 27.11 6.43
N ARG A 197 10.58 27.21 7.02
CA ARG A 197 9.31 26.66 6.51
C ARG A 197 8.99 27.10 5.08
N GLY A 198 9.67 28.11 4.55
CA GLY A 198 9.49 28.62 3.19
C GLY A 198 10.02 27.73 2.05
N ARG A 199 10.85 26.71 2.30
CA ARG A 199 11.45 25.89 1.21
C ARG A 199 10.92 24.47 1.07
N ALA A 200 10.26 23.92 2.09
CA ALA A 200 9.76 22.54 2.06
C ALA A 200 8.56 22.36 1.11
N LEU A 201 7.63 23.34 1.11
CA LEU A 201 6.41 23.31 0.31
C LEU A 201 6.64 23.19 -1.22
N PRO A 202 7.51 23.99 -1.86
CA PRO A 202 7.74 23.87 -3.30
C PRO A 202 8.41 22.56 -3.70
N ILE A 203 9.27 21.98 -2.85
CA ILE A 203 9.91 20.68 -3.11
C ILE A 203 8.87 19.55 -3.02
N ALA A 204 8.02 19.58 -1.98
CA ALA A 204 6.93 18.63 -1.82
C ALA A 204 5.93 18.68 -2.99
N LEU A 205 5.61 19.87 -3.50
CA LEU A 205 4.72 20.04 -4.67
C LEU A 205 5.31 19.45 -5.95
N VAL A 206 6.62 19.61 -6.19
CA VAL A 206 7.28 19.03 -7.38
C VAL A 206 7.37 17.50 -7.25
N GLY A 207 7.76 16.99 -6.07
CA GLY A 207 7.86 15.55 -5.82
C GLY A 207 6.50 14.84 -5.89
N GLY A 208 5.51 15.35 -5.15
CA GLY A 208 4.14 14.82 -5.15
C GLY A 208 3.44 14.97 -6.49
N GLY A 209 3.60 16.13 -7.16
CA GLY A 209 3.03 16.37 -8.49
C GLY A 209 3.61 15.43 -9.55
N GLY A 210 4.92 15.13 -9.49
CA GLY A 210 5.57 14.17 -10.37
C GLY A 210 5.02 12.75 -10.20
N ALA A 211 4.88 12.30 -8.95
CA ALA A 211 4.29 10.98 -8.65
C ALA A 211 2.84 10.87 -9.13
N ALA A 212 2.03 11.91 -8.92
CA ALA A 212 0.66 11.97 -9.42
C ALA A 212 0.61 11.93 -10.96
N ALA A 213 1.48 12.67 -11.64
CA ALA A 213 1.54 12.66 -13.11
C ALA A 213 1.90 11.27 -13.67
N VAL A 214 2.85 10.57 -13.06
CA VAL A 214 3.20 9.19 -13.45
C VAL A 214 2.03 8.25 -13.22
N THR A 215 1.37 8.33 -12.06
CA THR A 215 0.19 7.51 -11.75
C THR A 215 -0.96 7.75 -12.73
N GLY A 216 -1.25 9.01 -13.05
CA GLY A 216 -2.24 9.39 -14.05
C GLY A 216 -1.91 8.88 -15.45
N ALA A 217 -0.63 8.93 -15.85
CA ALA A 217 -0.16 8.39 -17.13
C ALA A 217 -0.31 6.87 -17.21
N VAL A 218 -0.02 6.15 -16.12
CA VAL A 218 -0.22 4.70 -16.04
C VAL A 218 -1.69 4.34 -16.15
N LEU A 219 -2.59 5.07 -15.48
CA LEU A 219 -4.03 4.85 -15.58
C LEU A 219 -4.55 5.07 -17.01
N LEU A 220 -4.07 6.13 -17.69
CA LEU A 220 -4.38 6.37 -19.10
C LEU A 220 -3.86 5.25 -20.01
N ALA A 221 -2.62 4.81 -19.80
CA ALA A 221 -1.99 3.73 -20.56
C ALA A 221 -2.70 2.38 -20.36
N VAL A 222 -3.25 2.13 -19.17
CA VAL A 222 -4.05 0.94 -18.87
C VAL A 222 -5.48 1.04 -19.43
N GLY A 223 -6.06 2.24 -19.46
CA GLY A 223 -7.40 2.49 -19.99
C GLY A 223 -7.51 2.27 -21.51
N LEU A 224 -6.48 2.66 -22.27
CA LEU A 224 -6.42 2.54 -23.74
C LEU A 224 -6.63 1.12 -24.30
N PRO A 225 -5.89 0.09 -23.85
CA PRO A 225 -6.01 -1.26 -24.40
C PRO A 225 -7.26 -2.02 -23.95
N LEU A 226 -7.97 -1.57 -22.91
CA LEU A 226 -9.18 -2.25 -22.43
C LEU A 226 -10.29 -2.26 -23.49
N ARG A 227 -10.40 -1.19 -24.29
CA ARG A 227 -11.39 -1.11 -25.37
C ARG A 227 -11.07 -2.09 -26.50
N ALA A 228 -9.83 -2.12 -26.96
CA ALA A 228 -9.40 -3.03 -28.02
C ALA A 228 -9.54 -4.50 -27.58
N ARG A 229 -9.15 -4.83 -26.35
CA ARG A 229 -9.25 -6.20 -25.83
C ARG A 229 -10.68 -6.70 -25.68
N ALA A 230 -11.64 -5.83 -25.37
CA ALA A 230 -13.05 -6.22 -25.28
C ALA A 230 -13.61 -6.59 -26.67
N ASP A 231 -13.26 -5.80 -27.69
CA ASP A 231 -13.65 -6.07 -29.07
C ASP A 231 -12.94 -7.33 -29.63
N ASP A 232 -11.64 -7.52 -29.32
CA ASP A 232 -10.88 -8.72 -29.68
C ASP A 232 -11.48 -9.98 -29.07
N TYR A 233 -11.78 -9.97 -27.76
CA TYR A 233 -12.41 -11.09 -27.07
C TYR A 233 -13.78 -11.43 -27.64
N ARG A 234 -14.59 -10.42 -27.97
CA ARG A 234 -15.87 -10.64 -28.66
C ARG A 234 -15.65 -11.33 -30.00
N SER A 235 -14.69 -10.87 -30.80
CA SER A 235 -14.39 -11.47 -32.11
C SER A 235 -13.89 -12.92 -31.98
N GLU A 236 -13.10 -13.21 -30.95
CA GLU A 236 -12.58 -14.56 -30.65
C GLU A 236 -13.71 -15.52 -30.29
N VAL A 237 -14.62 -15.10 -29.39
CA VAL A 237 -15.76 -15.93 -28.98
C VAL A 237 -16.71 -16.18 -30.15
N LEU A 238 -17.03 -15.14 -30.94
CA LEU A 238 -17.91 -15.28 -32.10
C LEU A 238 -17.27 -16.07 -33.26
N GLY A 239 -15.94 -16.05 -33.37
CA GLY A 239 -15.17 -16.84 -34.33
C GLY A 239 -14.91 -18.28 -33.88
N SER A 240 -15.21 -18.63 -32.63
CA SER A 240 -14.90 -19.95 -32.09
C SER A 240 -15.75 -21.05 -32.75
N PRO A 241 -15.17 -22.24 -33.02
CA PRO A 241 -15.93 -23.38 -33.56
C PRO A 241 -17.09 -23.79 -32.66
N GLU A 242 -16.92 -23.63 -31.33
CA GLU A 242 -17.95 -23.92 -30.34
C GLU A 242 -19.17 -23.02 -30.51
N TYR A 243 -18.97 -21.71 -30.68
CA TYR A 243 -20.05 -20.76 -30.97
C TYR A 243 -20.81 -21.14 -32.25
N LEU A 244 -20.08 -21.52 -33.29
CA LEU A 244 -20.64 -21.93 -34.59
C LEU A 244 -21.38 -23.28 -34.55
N GLN A 245 -21.20 -24.09 -33.52
CA GLN A 245 -21.92 -25.36 -33.33
C GLN A 245 -23.17 -25.21 -32.45
N ARG A 246 -23.31 -24.10 -31.72
CA ARG A 246 -24.47 -23.83 -30.86
C ARG A 246 -25.74 -23.57 -31.65
N GLY A 247 -26.90 -23.90 -31.07
CA GLY A 247 -28.21 -23.57 -31.64
C GLY A 247 -28.49 -22.06 -31.65
N PRO A 248 -29.48 -21.59 -32.44
CA PRO A 248 -29.76 -20.16 -32.60
C PRO A 248 -30.18 -19.46 -31.29
N GLN A 249 -30.87 -20.15 -30.38
CA GLN A 249 -31.24 -19.59 -29.08
C GLN A 249 -30.02 -19.38 -28.16
N ASP A 250 -29.12 -20.36 -28.09
CA ASP A 250 -27.87 -20.26 -27.31
C ASP A 250 -26.97 -19.14 -27.85
N ARG A 251 -26.88 -19.00 -29.17
CA ARG A 251 -26.12 -17.92 -29.81
C ARG A 251 -26.63 -16.55 -29.44
N ALA A 252 -27.95 -16.34 -29.49
CA ALA A 252 -28.56 -15.07 -29.10
C ALA A 252 -28.29 -14.72 -27.62
N ALA A 253 -28.32 -15.72 -26.72
CA ALA A 253 -27.98 -15.52 -25.32
C ALA A 253 -26.50 -15.15 -25.12
N ILE A 254 -25.59 -15.81 -25.85
CA ILE A 254 -24.15 -15.51 -25.82
C ILE A 254 -23.88 -14.10 -26.38
N GLU A 255 -24.51 -13.71 -27.49
CA GLU A 255 -24.37 -12.37 -28.07
C GLU A 255 -24.87 -11.27 -27.13
N ALA A 256 -26.00 -11.49 -26.45
CA ALA A 256 -26.50 -10.55 -25.45
C ALA A 256 -25.55 -10.40 -24.25
N ALA A 257 -24.99 -11.52 -23.76
CA ALA A 257 -24.01 -11.51 -22.67
C ALA A 257 -22.66 -10.88 -23.09
N LEU A 258 -22.21 -11.09 -24.32
CA LEU A 258 -21.04 -10.41 -24.88
C LEU A 258 -21.29 -8.91 -25.05
N GLY A 259 -22.50 -8.53 -25.45
CA GLY A 259 -22.91 -7.12 -25.55
C GLY A 259 -22.80 -6.41 -24.21
N SER A 260 -23.39 -6.97 -23.15
CA SER A 260 -23.31 -6.38 -21.81
C SER A 260 -21.88 -6.33 -21.28
N TYR A 261 -21.07 -7.38 -21.51
CA TYR A 261 -19.66 -7.39 -21.14
C TYR A 261 -18.86 -6.28 -21.85
N VAL A 262 -19.04 -6.11 -23.16
CA VAL A 262 -18.33 -5.06 -23.93
C VAL A 262 -18.73 -3.66 -23.47
N ASP A 263 -20.01 -3.43 -23.19
CA ASP A 263 -20.50 -2.15 -22.71
C ASP A 263 -19.94 -1.80 -21.32
N ASP A 264 -19.88 -2.77 -20.40
CA ASP A 264 -19.27 -2.60 -19.09
C ASP A 264 -17.77 -2.30 -19.18
N GLU A 265 -17.04 -3.03 -20.02
CA GLU A 265 -15.60 -2.83 -20.18
C GLU A 265 -15.28 -1.49 -20.87
N ARG A 266 -16.15 -1.02 -21.77
CA ARG A 266 -16.08 0.33 -22.35
C ARG A 266 -16.34 1.40 -21.30
N ARG A 267 -17.37 1.26 -20.47
CA ARG A 267 -17.66 2.20 -19.37
C ARG A 267 -16.50 2.30 -18.39
N ARG A 268 -15.90 1.16 -18.03
CA ARG A 268 -14.70 1.12 -17.18
C ARG A 268 -13.48 1.75 -17.83
N GLY A 269 -13.25 1.49 -19.11
CA GLY A 269 -12.19 2.14 -19.88
C GLY A 269 -12.34 3.66 -19.88
N VAL A 270 -13.55 4.17 -20.12
CA VAL A 270 -13.86 5.61 -20.06
C VAL A 270 -13.65 6.18 -18.65
N ALA A 271 -14.11 5.49 -17.61
CA ALA A 271 -13.93 5.93 -16.22
C ALA A 271 -12.44 5.99 -15.82
N LEU A 272 -11.65 5.00 -16.23
CA LEU A 272 -10.20 4.96 -16.00
C LEU A 272 -9.46 6.05 -16.78
N MET A 273 -9.87 6.32 -18.03
CA MET A 273 -9.30 7.43 -18.79
C MET A 273 -9.65 8.78 -18.20
N ALA A 274 -10.91 8.98 -17.80
CA ALA A 274 -11.36 10.23 -17.21
C ALA A 274 -10.66 10.52 -15.87
N SER A 275 -10.58 9.51 -14.99
CA SER A 275 -9.85 9.62 -13.73
C SER A 275 -8.34 9.80 -13.95
N GLY A 276 -7.71 8.96 -14.77
CA GLY A 276 -6.29 9.07 -15.10
C GLY A 276 -5.91 10.44 -15.70
N GLY A 277 -6.77 10.98 -16.59
CA GLY A 277 -6.62 12.32 -17.15
C GLY A 277 -6.72 13.43 -16.10
N ALA A 278 -7.67 13.34 -15.18
CA ALA A 278 -7.80 14.29 -14.08
C ALA A 278 -6.56 14.28 -13.16
N VAL A 279 -6.09 13.09 -12.76
CA VAL A 279 -4.87 12.94 -11.93
C VAL A 279 -3.64 13.48 -12.64
N LEU A 280 -3.47 13.15 -13.93
CA LEU A 280 -2.35 13.63 -14.71
C LEU A 280 -2.37 15.15 -14.84
N GLY A 281 -3.53 15.74 -15.12
CA GLY A 281 -3.71 17.18 -15.21
C GLY A 281 -3.34 17.90 -13.90
N LEU A 282 -3.83 17.39 -12.76
CA LEU A 282 -3.49 17.92 -11.44
C LEU A 282 -2.00 17.77 -11.12
N GLY A 283 -1.41 16.62 -11.41
CA GLY A 283 0.02 16.36 -11.19
C GLY A 283 0.91 17.32 -12.00
N VAL A 284 0.63 17.49 -13.29
CA VAL A 284 1.36 18.43 -14.16
C VAL A 284 1.21 19.88 -13.66
N ALA A 285 -0.01 20.29 -13.27
CA ALA A 285 -0.24 21.61 -12.72
C ALA A 285 0.55 21.86 -11.42
N ALA A 286 0.58 20.89 -10.52
CA ALA A 286 1.36 20.96 -9.27
C ALA A 286 2.87 21.09 -9.53
N VAL A 287 3.42 20.35 -10.50
CA VAL A 287 4.83 20.46 -10.91
C VAL A 287 5.14 21.85 -11.47
N ILE A 288 4.26 22.40 -12.32
CA ILE A 288 4.44 23.75 -12.89
C ILE A 288 4.43 24.80 -11.77
N VAL A 289 3.43 24.76 -10.88
CA VAL A 289 3.32 25.72 -9.76
C VAL A 289 4.52 25.60 -8.83
N GLY A 290 4.91 24.38 -8.44
CA GLY A 290 6.08 24.13 -7.60
C GLY A 290 7.38 24.64 -8.25
N SER A 291 7.55 24.43 -9.56
CA SER A 291 8.71 24.92 -10.30
C SER A 291 8.77 26.45 -10.36
N ILE A 292 7.64 27.13 -10.57
CA ILE A 292 7.57 28.60 -10.57
C ILE A 292 7.89 29.16 -9.18
N GLN A 293 7.35 28.55 -8.12
CA GLN A 293 7.65 28.97 -6.75
C GLN A 293 9.13 28.77 -6.41
N LEU A 294 9.73 27.64 -6.83
CA LEU A 294 11.15 27.37 -6.62
C LEU A 294 12.04 28.37 -7.39
N ALA A 295 11.64 28.76 -8.60
CA ALA A 295 12.35 29.77 -9.38
C ALA A 295 12.27 31.17 -8.75
N ARG A 296 11.11 31.55 -8.18
CA ARG A 296 10.91 32.83 -7.47
C ARG A 296 11.61 32.86 -6.11
N ALA A 297 11.72 31.73 -5.43
CA ALA A 297 12.38 31.62 -4.14
C ALA A 297 13.91 31.62 -4.21
N ARG A 298 14.51 31.62 -5.41
CA ARG A 298 15.97 31.80 -5.55
C ARG A 298 16.31 33.24 -5.19
N PRO A 299 16.96 33.49 -4.02
CA PRO A 299 17.38 34.83 -3.68
C PRO A 299 18.27 35.34 -4.80
N GLY A 300 17.92 36.52 -5.31
CA GLY A 300 18.55 37.12 -6.48
C GLY A 300 20.07 37.03 -6.34
N ARG A 301 20.70 36.23 -7.21
CA ARG A 301 22.15 36.15 -7.40
C ARG A 301 22.75 37.48 -7.90
N ARG A 302 22.02 38.60 -7.76
CA ARG A 302 22.37 39.95 -8.18
C ARG A 302 23.37 40.64 -7.24
N ASP A 303 23.48 40.22 -5.98
CA ASP A 303 24.44 40.84 -5.05
C ASP A 303 25.83 40.22 -5.01
N ARG A 304 26.05 39.04 -5.62
CA ARG A 304 27.43 38.50 -5.73
C ARG A 304 28.23 39.18 -6.84
N SER A 305 27.58 39.78 -7.82
CA SER A 305 28.24 40.59 -8.85
C SER A 305 28.62 42.00 -8.37
N ALA A 306 28.05 42.50 -7.27
CA ALA A 306 28.41 43.79 -6.69
C ALA A 306 29.69 43.71 -5.83
N ARG A 307 29.98 42.56 -5.19
CA ARG A 307 31.22 42.35 -4.41
C ARG A 307 32.42 41.83 -5.20
N ALA A 308 32.24 41.44 -6.47
CA ALA A 308 33.34 41.06 -7.35
C ALA A 308 34.03 42.26 -8.04
N ARG A 309 33.71 43.52 -7.67
CA ARG A 309 34.28 44.74 -8.27
C ARG A 309 35.28 45.50 -7.40
N LEU A 310 35.78 44.90 -6.32
CA LEU A 310 36.85 45.48 -5.51
C LEU A 310 37.97 44.46 -5.31
N ASP A 311 38.71 44.18 -6.37
CA ASP A 311 40.15 43.99 -6.23
C ASP A 311 40.91 44.34 -7.53
N PRO A 312 41.18 45.64 -7.79
CA PRO A 312 42.02 46.06 -8.92
C PRO A 312 43.53 45.77 -8.72
N GLN A 313 43.93 44.95 -7.74
CA GLN A 313 45.35 44.74 -7.40
C GLN A 313 45.94 43.37 -7.73
N LEU A 314 45.29 42.51 -8.50
CA LEU A 314 45.96 41.32 -9.07
C LEU A 314 46.59 41.60 -10.44
N VAL A 315 47.69 42.36 -10.34
CA VAL A 315 48.97 42.19 -11.03
C VAL A 315 48.97 41.33 -12.30
N LEU A 316 49.21 42.03 -13.42
CA LEU A 316 49.83 41.53 -14.65
C LEU A 316 50.90 40.45 -14.39
N ARG A 317 50.58 39.19 -14.69
CA ARG A 317 51.60 38.19 -15.04
C ARG A 317 51.29 37.62 -16.43
N PRO A 318 52.04 38.02 -17.48
CA PRO A 318 52.00 37.33 -18.75
C PRO A 318 52.80 36.03 -18.60
N GLY A 319 52.12 34.88 -18.69
CA GLY A 319 52.76 33.59 -18.41
C GLY A 319 52.09 32.40 -19.08
N ARG A 320 52.35 32.24 -20.39
CA ARG A 320 52.38 30.99 -21.17
C ARG A 320 51.17 30.04 -21.06
N LEU A 321 50.27 30.15 -22.04
CA LEU A 321 49.41 29.06 -22.49
C LEU A 321 50.26 28.00 -23.19
N SER A 322 50.48 26.85 -22.56
CA SER A 322 50.93 25.64 -23.25
C SER A 322 49.70 24.89 -23.76
N VAL A 323 49.48 24.94 -25.07
CA VAL A 323 48.52 24.10 -25.78
C VAL A 323 49.12 22.70 -25.87
N GLY A 324 48.72 21.81 -24.96
CA GLY A 324 48.99 20.38 -25.05
C GLY A 324 47.89 19.68 -25.84
N ALA A 325 48.03 19.63 -27.16
CA ALA A 325 47.24 18.75 -28.01
C ALA A 325 47.85 17.33 -27.93
N SER A 326 47.19 16.42 -27.24
CA SER A 326 47.48 14.98 -27.35
C SER A 326 46.35 14.30 -28.12
N LEU A 327 46.51 14.24 -29.44
CA LEU A 327 45.84 13.23 -30.27
C LEU A 327 46.55 11.89 -30.07
N ARG A 328 45.81 10.86 -29.70
CA ARG A 328 46.17 9.46 -29.94
C ARG A 328 45.05 8.85 -30.79
N PHE A 329 45.40 8.51 -32.03
CA PHE A 329 44.81 7.42 -32.80
C PHE A 329 45.93 6.41 -33.04
#